data_AF-A0AAD4L777-F1
#
_entry.id   AF-A0AAD4L777-F1
#
_cell.length_a   1.000
_cell.length_b   1.000
_cell.length_c   1.000
_cell.angle_alpha   90.00
_cell.angle_beta   90.00
_cell.angle_gamma   90.00
#
_symmetry.space_group_name_H-M   'P 1'
#
loop_
_entity.id
_entity.type
_entity.pdbx_description
1 polymer ?
#
loop_
_entity_poly.entity_id
_entity_poly.type
_entity_poly.pdbx_seq_one_letter_code
_entity_poly.pdbx_strand_id
1 'polypeptide(L)'
;MKTTTGHVIDEVTIGGLDNSDIEVERPAAFGQLAGLASHTIAKFLEDKDNTDMNCGPNIAQTKLKIRATMQSQGIGNPCGNPLMGLVYALGPEHFILQHTWAKVFLPSLMYQFFISKKGPFQDFTNNSPAFVTLVQEAFNTTHPSVLYTVAAGDAIVATSFERLKSKCSLIASEALKHVKKYFEGDRFKDRPEDIKNHVWWALHPNGLAYQAFPTPINCPFNRKKGRYQSNFIVPVVKKYITLAKGSAILPQLGAENLPIGLYIVVLVAVKHAFKTFVKGTYKDPPQFSNENTWRSINDFRESLLCLDMECWDQVLHALGPSDVLSADPDAGLSTLSAYRGDLCNTATPLCSSQVWVLNGGL
;
A
#
# COMPACT_ATOMS: atom_id res chain seq x y z
N MET A 1 -7.02 46.19 -62.54
CA MET A 1 -6.72 44.74 -62.57
C MET A 1 -5.64 44.46 -61.54
N LYS A 2 -6.00 43.82 -60.43
CA LYS A 2 -5.09 43.38 -59.36
C LYS A 2 -5.37 41.89 -59.14
N THR A 3 -4.37 41.06 -59.37
CA THR A 3 -4.36 39.63 -59.10
C THR A 3 -3.91 39.40 -57.66
N THR A 4 -4.69 38.65 -56.89
CA THR A 4 -4.32 38.18 -55.55
C THR A 4 -4.18 36.66 -55.62
N THR A 5 -2.95 36.21 -55.43
CA THR A 5 -2.52 34.81 -55.42
C THR A 5 -2.94 34.16 -54.11
N GLY A 6 -3.72 33.09 -54.18
CA GLY A 6 -4.11 32.26 -53.03
C GLY A 6 -3.01 31.24 -52.70
N HIS A 7 -2.68 31.11 -51.42
CA HIS A 7 -1.85 30.03 -50.90
C HIS A 7 -2.73 28.81 -50.63
N VAL A 8 -2.42 27.70 -51.30
CA VAL A 8 -2.91 26.35 -50.99
C VAL A 8 -1.96 25.76 -49.93
N ILE A 9 -2.51 25.16 -48.88
CA ILE A 9 -1.75 24.37 -47.90
C ILE A 9 -2.05 22.90 -48.19
N ASP A 10 -0.99 22.14 -48.40
CA ASP A 10 -0.98 20.71 -48.71
C ASP A 10 -1.55 19.85 -47.57
N GLU A 11 -2.31 18.86 -48.00
CA GLU A 11 -2.88 17.77 -47.23
C GLU A 11 -1.77 16.76 -46.89
N VAL A 12 -1.42 16.63 -45.60
CA VAL A 12 -0.44 15.63 -45.14
C VAL A 12 -1.13 14.29 -44.97
N THR A 13 -0.92 13.43 -45.95
CA THR A 13 -1.20 11.99 -45.91
C THR A 13 -0.30 11.32 -44.87
N ILE A 14 -0.86 10.77 -43.79
CA ILE A 14 -0.15 9.82 -42.92
C ILE A 14 -0.66 8.42 -43.24
N GLY A 15 0.23 7.63 -43.83
CA GLY A 15 0.00 6.28 -44.31
C GLY A 15 -0.28 5.26 -43.21
N GLY A 16 -1.01 4.22 -43.62
CA GLY A 16 -1.19 3.00 -42.85
C GLY A 16 0.10 2.21 -42.70
N LEU A 17 0.18 1.47 -41.61
CA LEU A 17 1.13 0.37 -41.45
C LEU A 17 0.41 -0.83 -40.85
N ASP A 18 0.82 -1.95 -41.42
CA ASP A 18 0.19 -3.25 -41.51
C ASP A 18 0.23 -4.04 -40.20
N ASN A 19 -0.72 -4.97 -40.06
CA ASN A 19 -0.75 -5.98 -39.00
C ASN A 19 -0.25 -7.30 -39.60
N SER A 20 1.02 -7.65 -39.39
CA SER A 20 1.50 -9.02 -39.54
C SER A 20 2.75 -9.28 -38.68
N ASP A 21 2.71 -10.44 -38.01
CA ASP A 21 3.84 -11.27 -37.60
C ASP A 21 4.83 -10.77 -36.55
N ILE A 22 4.60 -11.19 -35.30
CA ILE A 22 5.68 -11.61 -34.38
C ILE A 22 5.18 -12.83 -33.59
N GLU A 23 5.40 -14.03 -34.14
CA GLU A 23 5.62 -15.24 -33.34
C GLU A 23 7.04 -15.17 -32.78
N VAL A 24 7.21 -15.25 -31.46
CA VAL A 24 8.50 -15.56 -30.83
C VAL A 24 8.30 -16.62 -29.77
N GLU A 25 9.09 -17.68 -29.93
CA GLU A 25 9.16 -18.91 -29.16
C GLU A 25 9.27 -18.71 -27.64
N ARG A 26 8.62 -19.63 -26.91
CA ARG A 26 8.92 -19.96 -25.51
C ARG A 26 10.28 -20.66 -25.40
N PRO A 27 11.09 -20.33 -24.39
CA PRO A 27 11.95 -21.31 -23.75
C PRO A 27 11.25 -21.93 -22.55
N ALA A 28 11.34 -23.25 -22.48
CA ALA A 28 10.96 -24.05 -21.33
C ALA A 28 11.98 -23.93 -20.18
N ALA A 29 11.47 -24.17 -18.97
CA ALA A 29 12.15 -24.53 -17.73
C ALA A 29 13.03 -23.46 -17.04
N PHE A 30 12.63 -23.06 -15.83
CA PHE A 30 13.51 -22.99 -14.65
C PHE A 30 12.69 -22.87 -13.35
N GLY A 31 12.95 -23.77 -12.40
CA GLY A 31 12.94 -23.44 -10.97
C GLY A 31 11.69 -23.73 -10.13
N GLN A 32 11.37 -25.01 -9.90
CA GLN A 32 10.68 -25.44 -8.67
C GLN A 32 11.68 -25.36 -7.50
N LEU A 33 11.52 -24.41 -6.56
CA LEU A 33 11.97 -24.47 -5.15
C LEU A 33 11.74 -23.13 -4.42
N ALA A 34 10.49 -22.70 -4.26
CA ALA A 34 10.10 -21.64 -3.31
C ALA A 34 8.60 -21.65 -2.91
N GLY A 35 7.85 -22.69 -3.28
CA GLY A 35 6.39 -22.63 -3.35
C GLY A 35 5.58 -23.06 -2.12
N LEU A 36 6.20 -23.61 -1.06
CA LEU A 36 5.43 -24.24 0.03
C LEU A 36 5.29 -23.40 1.31
N ALA A 37 6.20 -22.45 1.58
CA ALA A 37 6.09 -21.57 2.75
C ALA A 37 5.18 -20.35 2.51
N SER A 38 5.23 -19.77 1.30
CA SER A 38 4.56 -18.50 1.01
C SER A 38 3.02 -18.62 0.92
N HIS A 39 2.51 -19.76 0.44
CA HIS A 39 1.06 -19.95 0.27
C HIS A 39 0.33 -20.22 1.60
N THR A 40 1.04 -20.74 2.62
CA THR A 40 0.48 -21.15 3.91
C THR A 40 0.33 -19.97 4.88
N ILE A 41 1.22 -18.98 4.81
CA ILE A 41 1.20 -17.80 5.70
C ILE A 41 0.17 -16.75 5.24
N ALA A 42 -0.06 -16.62 3.92
CA ALA A 42 -1.00 -15.63 3.38
C ALA A 42 -2.46 -15.86 3.85
N LYS A 43 -2.88 -17.11 4.04
CA LYS A 43 -4.23 -17.48 4.47
C LYS A 43 -4.49 -17.34 5.97
N PHE A 44 -3.46 -17.19 6.80
CA PHE A 44 -3.60 -17.21 8.26
C PHE A 44 -3.83 -15.82 8.89
N LEU A 45 -3.68 -14.74 8.10
CA LEU A 45 -3.77 -13.35 8.58
C LEU A 45 -4.80 -12.49 7.83
N GLU A 46 -5.73 -13.10 7.09
CA GLU A 46 -6.96 -12.42 6.68
C GLU A 46 -7.93 -12.43 7.87
N ASP A 47 -7.74 -11.48 8.79
CA ASP A 47 -8.68 -11.29 9.89
C ASP A 47 -9.93 -10.55 9.42
N LYS A 48 -11.01 -10.90 10.10
CA LYS A 48 -12.41 -10.57 9.88
C LYS A 48 -12.67 -9.06 9.78
N ASP A 49 -12.88 -8.58 8.56
CA ASP A 49 -13.68 -7.38 8.30
C ASP A 49 -14.41 -7.58 6.97
N ASN A 50 -15.52 -8.32 7.01
CA ASN A 50 -16.54 -8.28 5.97
C ASN A 50 -17.88 -8.81 6.53
N THR A 51 -18.78 -7.86 6.79
CA THR A 51 -20.23 -8.10 6.77
C THR A 51 -20.66 -8.56 5.38
N ASP A 52 -21.26 -9.75 5.35
CA ASP A 52 -22.22 -10.29 4.38
C ASP A 52 -22.04 -9.92 2.89
N MET A 53 -21.43 -10.84 2.13
CA MET A 53 -22.04 -11.30 0.89
C MET A 53 -21.78 -12.80 0.68
N ASN A 54 -22.90 -13.50 0.59
CA ASN A 54 -23.08 -14.93 0.45
C ASN A 54 -22.78 -15.37 -1.00
N CYS A 55 -21.79 -16.26 -1.18
CA CYS A 55 -21.72 -17.25 -2.27
C CYS A 55 -20.46 -18.14 -2.08
N GLY A 56 -20.64 -19.35 -1.54
CA GLY A 56 -19.60 -20.38 -1.45
C GLY A 56 -19.30 -21.06 -2.79
N PRO A 57 -18.19 -21.81 -2.88
CA PRO A 57 -18.36 -23.26 -2.73
C PRO A 57 -17.36 -23.95 -1.78
N ASN A 58 -17.78 -25.13 -1.34
CA ASN A 58 -17.14 -26.09 -0.43
C ASN A 58 -15.66 -26.38 -0.78
N ILE A 59 -14.76 -26.23 0.21
CA ILE A 59 -13.40 -26.78 0.17
C ILE A 59 -13.12 -27.53 1.47
N ALA A 60 -12.70 -28.78 1.32
CA ALA A 60 -12.34 -29.71 2.39
C ALA A 60 -11.24 -29.15 3.31
N GLN A 61 -11.42 -29.31 4.62
CA GLN A 61 -10.44 -28.93 5.63
C GLN A 61 -9.37 -30.02 5.78
N THR A 62 -8.16 -29.75 5.33
CA THR A 62 -6.99 -30.60 5.61
C THR A 62 -6.40 -30.20 6.97
N LYS A 63 -6.51 -31.08 7.95
CA LYS A 63 -6.03 -30.88 9.33
C LYS A 63 -4.52 -31.17 9.39
N LEU A 64 -3.67 -30.13 9.44
CA LEU A 64 -2.21 -30.30 9.57
C LEU A 64 -1.78 -30.20 11.05
N LYS A 65 -1.11 -31.24 11.56
CA LYS A 65 -0.59 -31.33 12.93
C LYS A 65 0.91 -31.01 12.91
N ILE A 66 1.30 -29.78 13.28
CA ILE A 66 2.71 -29.40 13.41
C ILE A 66 3.16 -29.70 14.84
N ARG A 67 4.17 -30.57 14.99
CA ARG A 67 4.80 -30.92 16.27
C ARG A 67 6.09 -30.13 16.41
N ALA A 68 6.09 -29.10 17.25
CA ALA A 68 7.30 -28.38 17.61
C ALA A 68 8.06 -29.15 18.70
N THR A 69 9.31 -29.51 18.43
CA THR A 69 10.20 -30.15 19.42
C THR A 69 11.03 -29.06 20.09
N MET A 70 10.63 -28.62 21.29
CA MET A 70 11.48 -27.77 22.13
C MET A 70 12.52 -28.65 22.84
N GLN A 71 13.79 -28.48 22.49
CA GLN A 71 14.91 -28.96 23.32
C GLN A 71 15.22 -27.89 24.37
N SER A 72 14.83 -28.17 25.62
CA SER A 72 15.23 -27.42 26.80
C SER A 72 16.53 -28.04 27.34
N GLN A 73 17.67 -27.38 27.12
CA GLN A 73 18.89 -27.66 27.88
C GLN A 73 18.91 -26.75 29.11
N GLY A 74 18.69 -27.35 30.27
CA GLY A 74 18.87 -26.69 31.57
C GLY A 74 20.31 -26.86 32.04
N ILE A 75 21.00 -25.73 32.26
CA ILE A 75 22.17 -25.65 33.13
C ILE A 75 21.93 -24.48 34.07
N GLY A 76 21.85 -24.78 35.36
CA GLY A 76 21.58 -23.81 36.41
C GLY A 76 22.78 -22.94 36.73
N ASN A 77 22.52 -21.68 37.04
CA ASN A 77 23.39 -20.85 37.87
C ASN A 77 22.54 -19.81 38.62
N PRO A 78 22.66 -19.70 39.96
CA PRO A 78 21.96 -18.69 40.75
C PRO A 78 22.86 -17.46 40.99
N CYS A 79 22.23 -16.29 41.02
CA CYS A 79 22.73 -15.02 41.55
C CYS A 79 23.80 -14.27 40.72
N GLY A 80 23.35 -13.63 39.64
CA GLY A 80 24.05 -12.51 39.00
C GLY A 80 23.04 -11.47 38.54
N ASN A 81 23.35 -10.19 38.73
CA ASN A 81 22.51 -9.01 38.47
C ASN A 81 21.64 -9.10 37.19
N PRO A 82 20.41 -8.55 37.19
CA PRO A 82 19.55 -8.51 36.03
C PRO A 82 20.07 -7.48 35.02
N LEU A 83 21.17 -7.81 34.34
CA LEU A 83 21.43 -7.30 33.01
C LEU A 83 20.19 -7.65 32.19
N MET A 84 19.46 -6.64 31.71
CA MET A 84 18.38 -6.82 30.73
C MET A 84 18.93 -7.73 29.64
N GLY A 85 18.53 -9.00 29.70
CA GLY A 85 19.09 -10.03 28.85
C GLY A 85 18.79 -9.62 27.42
N LEU A 86 19.84 -9.43 26.62
CA LEU A 86 19.72 -9.40 25.19
C LEU A 86 19.09 -10.74 24.80
N VAL A 87 17.79 -10.73 24.54
CA VAL A 87 17.04 -11.91 24.12
C VAL A 87 17.65 -12.34 22.80
N TYR A 88 18.20 -13.56 22.75
CA TYR A 88 18.75 -14.14 21.53
C TYR A 88 17.74 -13.98 20.39
N ALA A 89 18.21 -13.43 19.27
CA ALA A 89 17.39 -13.08 18.13
C ALA A 89 16.63 -14.32 17.64
N LEU A 90 15.32 -14.34 17.90
CA LEU A 90 14.41 -15.27 17.24
C LEU A 90 14.55 -15.05 15.73
N GLY A 91 14.53 -16.14 14.95
CA GLY A 91 14.67 -16.04 13.50
C GLY A 91 13.64 -15.09 12.88
N PRO A 92 13.93 -14.45 11.73
CA PRO A 92 13.09 -13.42 11.13
C PRO A 92 11.63 -13.84 10.90
N GLU A 93 11.40 -15.13 10.65
CA GLU A 93 10.06 -15.71 10.47
C GLU A 93 9.17 -15.54 11.71
N HIS A 94 9.76 -15.51 12.89
CA HIS A 94 9.00 -15.38 14.13
C HIS A 94 8.33 -14.01 14.25
N PHE A 95 8.98 -12.93 13.79
CA PHE A 95 8.40 -11.59 13.83
C PHE A 95 7.15 -11.46 12.97
N ILE A 96 7.10 -12.16 11.83
CA ILE A 96 5.95 -12.13 10.91
C ILE A 96 4.69 -12.74 11.56
N LEU A 97 4.88 -13.67 12.51
CA LEU A 97 3.80 -14.32 13.23
C LEU A 97 3.36 -13.53 14.48
N GLN A 98 4.14 -12.53 14.90
CA GLN A 98 3.78 -11.70 16.04
C GLN A 98 2.63 -10.76 15.69
N HIS A 99 1.74 -10.56 16.65
CA HIS A 99 0.62 -9.63 16.49
C HIS A 99 1.05 -8.17 16.27
N THR A 100 2.23 -7.78 16.81
CA THR A 100 2.85 -6.47 16.58
C THR A 100 3.19 -6.21 15.10
N TRP A 101 3.42 -7.27 14.32
CA TRP A 101 3.63 -7.19 12.87
C TRP A 101 2.46 -6.50 12.17
N ALA A 102 1.26 -7.03 12.36
CA ALA A 102 0.07 -6.54 11.69
C ALA A 102 -0.41 -5.20 12.27
N LYS A 103 -0.27 -5.01 13.59
CA LYS A 103 -0.81 -3.82 14.28
C LYS A 103 0.08 -2.58 14.23
N VAL A 104 1.40 -2.73 14.15
CA VAL A 104 2.33 -1.59 14.29
C VAL A 104 3.34 -1.55 13.15
N PHE A 105 3.98 -2.68 12.83
CA PHE A 105 4.98 -2.73 11.75
C PHE A 105 4.38 -2.43 10.38
N LEU A 106 3.31 -3.14 9.97
CA LEU A 106 2.69 -2.91 8.66
C LEU A 106 2.17 -1.48 8.50
N PRO A 107 1.43 -0.89 9.47
CA PRO A 107 1.08 0.53 9.40
C PRO A 107 2.28 1.46 9.27
N SER A 108 3.39 1.17 9.96
CA SER A 108 4.62 1.97 9.87
C SER A 108 5.31 1.85 8.51
N LEU A 109 5.30 0.67 7.92
CA LEU A 109 5.78 0.47 6.56
C LEU A 109 4.88 1.20 5.54
N MET A 110 3.56 1.12 5.70
CA MET A 110 2.61 1.84 4.84
C MET A 110 2.77 3.36 4.97
N TYR A 111 3.02 3.85 6.17
CA TYR A 111 3.33 5.24 6.44
C TYR A 111 4.57 5.70 5.65
N GLN A 112 5.69 4.98 5.78
CA GLN A 112 6.94 5.27 5.04
C GLN A 112 6.72 5.26 3.53
N PHE A 113 5.97 4.28 3.04
CA PHE A 113 5.58 4.18 1.65
C PHE A 113 4.75 5.39 1.19
N PHE A 114 3.77 5.81 1.99
CA PHE A 114 2.87 6.93 1.66
C PHE A 114 3.61 8.27 1.62
N ILE A 115 4.61 8.50 2.46
CA ILE A 115 5.38 9.76 2.45
C ILE A 115 6.54 9.76 1.45
N SER A 116 6.83 8.62 0.81
CA SER A 116 7.97 8.48 -0.08
C SER A 116 7.89 9.42 -1.28
N LYS A 117 8.90 10.28 -1.41
CA LYS A 117 9.07 11.22 -2.53
C LYS A 117 9.71 10.58 -3.75
N LYS A 118 10.34 9.41 -3.62
CA LYS A 118 11.07 8.74 -4.71
C LYS A 118 10.15 7.92 -5.62
N GLY A 119 8.98 7.55 -5.11
CA GLY A 119 7.93 6.87 -5.85
C GLY A 119 7.83 5.37 -5.53
N PRO A 120 6.63 4.79 -5.67
CA PRO A 120 6.26 3.51 -5.07
C PRO A 120 6.80 2.24 -5.74
N PHE A 121 7.54 2.32 -6.86
CA PHE A 121 7.92 1.13 -7.64
C PHE A 121 9.39 1.06 -8.08
N GLN A 122 10.10 2.17 -8.23
CA GLN A 122 11.53 2.11 -8.57
C GLN A 122 12.34 1.53 -7.40
N ASP A 123 12.05 2.00 -6.19
CA ASP A 123 12.81 1.66 -5.00
C ASP A 123 12.18 0.53 -4.19
N PHE A 124 10.98 0.09 -4.52
CA PHE A 124 10.20 -0.90 -3.76
C PHE A 124 10.19 -2.26 -4.47
N THR A 125 11.37 -2.82 -4.75
CA THR A 125 11.50 -4.22 -5.15
C THR A 125 12.10 -5.01 -4.00
N ASN A 126 11.84 -6.32 -3.93
CA ASN A 126 12.33 -7.17 -2.85
C ASN A 126 13.87 -7.17 -2.68
N ASN A 127 14.60 -6.86 -3.75
CA ASN A 127 16.06 -6.83 -3.79
C ASN A 127 16.61 -5.40 -3.81
N SER A 128 15.75 -4.37 -3.76
CA SER A 128 16.18 -2.98 -3.75
C SER A 128 16.83 -2.64 -2.41
N PRO A 129 18.07 -2.09 -2.40
CA PRO A 129 18.70 -1.59 -1.18
C PRO A 129 17.86 -0.50 -0.49
N ALA A 130 17.16 0.32 -1.27
CA ALA A 130 16.28 1.36 -0.74
C ALA A 130 15.07 0.74 -0.01
N PHE A 131 14.49 -0.34 -0.54
CA PHE A 131 13.39 -1.03 0.14
C PHE A 131 13.84 -1.70 1.43
N VAL A 132 14.99 -2.38 1.40
CA VAL A 132 15.58 -3.00 2.60
C VAL A 132 15.83 -1.95 3.68
N THR A 133 16.34 -0.78 3.30
CA THR A 133 16.53 0.35 4.22
C THR A 133 15.22 0.81 4.85
N LEU A 134 14.16 0.97 4.05
CA LEU A 134 12.83 1.35 4.56
C LEU A 134 12.24 0.29 5.50
N VAL A 135 12.41 -1.00 5.18
CA VAL A 135 11.98 -2.10 6.04
C VAL A 135 12.76 -2.09 7.34
N GLN A 136 14.07 -1.85 7.31
CA GLN A 136 14.91 -1.72 8.49
C GLN A 136 14.50 -0.53 9.37
N GLU A 137 14.24 0.63 8.77
CA GLU A 137 13.80 1.82 9.51
C GLU A 137 12.45 1.59 10.20
N ALA A 138 11.49 0.99 9.50
CA ALA A 138 10.22 0.60 10.10
C ALA A 138 10.43 -0.42 11.22
N PHE A 139 11.28 -1.43 11.01
CA PHE A 139 11.57 -2.46 12.01
C PHE A 139 12.22 -1.89 13.27
N ASN A 140 13.25 -1.06 13.12
CA ASN A 140 13.93 -0.40 14.24
C ASN A 140 12.97 0.48 15.05
N THR A 141 12.05 1.16 14.35
CA THR A 141 11.05 2.00 15.00
C THR A 141 10.06 1.16 15.80
N THR A 142 9.61 0.03 15.27
CA THR A 142 8.60 -0.80 15.93
C THR A 142 9.17 -1.79 16.94
N HIS A 143 10.44 -2.16 16.83
CA HIS A 143 11.10 -3.16 17.69
C HIS A 143 12.45 -2.65 18.21
N PRO A 144 12.48 -1.52 18.95
CA PRO A 144 13.74 -0.83 19.31
C PRO A 144 14.66 -1.66 20.22
N SER A 145 14.12 -2.65 20.93
CA SER A 145 14.89 -3.53 21.81
C SER A 145 15.48 -4.75 21.09
N VAL A 146 15.23 -4.92 19.79
CA VAL A 146 15.70 -6.06 19.01
C VAL A 146 16.87 -5.64 18.13
N LEU A 147 18.03 -6.23 18.37
CA LEU A 147 19.21 -6.05 17.52
C LEU A 147 19.13 -7.03 16.35
N TYR A 148 18.42 -6.64 15.30
CA TYR A 148 18.31 -7.42 14.06
C TYR A 148 18.61 -6.54 12.84
N THR A 149 19.52 -7.03 11.98
CA THR A 149 19.84 -6.38 10.71
C THR A 149 19.10 -7.10 9.59
N VAL A 150 18.15 -6.40 8.99
CA VAL A 150 17.39 -6.82 7.82
C VAL A 150 18.31 -6.88 6.61
N ALA A 151 18.31 -8.02 5.92
CA ALA A 151 19.03 -8.26 4.68
C ALA A 151 18.07 -8.47 3.50
N ALA A 152 18.56 -8.23 2.28
CA ALA A 152 17.86 -8.63 1.08
C ALA A 152 17.70 -10.17 1.06
N GLY A 153 16.50 -10.65 0.74
CA GLY A 153 16.16 -12.07 0.76
C GLY A 153 15.57 -12.57 2.09
N ASP A 154 15.61 -11.77 3.16
CA ASP A 154 14.93 -12.12 4.40
C ASP A 154 13.42 -12.27 4.19
N ALA A 155 12.82 -13.21 4.93
CA ALA A 155 11.37 -13.42 4.93
C ALA A 155 10.59 -12.14 5.26
N ILE A 156 11.16 -11.27 6.12
CA ILE A 156 10.59 -9.99 6.52
C ILE A 156 10.45 -9.03 5.33
N VAL A 157 11.47 -8.96 4.47
CA VAL A 157 11.49 -8.10 3.28
C VAL A 157 10.54 -8.65 2.23
N ALA A 158 10.61 -9.97 1.95
CA ALA A 158 9.74 -10.61 0.97
C ALA A 158 8.25 -10.45 1.34
N THR A 159 7.91 -10.71 2.62
CA THR A 159 6.54 -10.56 3.11
C THR A 159 6.07 -9.11 3.07
N SER A 160 6.93 -8.17 3.46
CA SER A 160 6.65 -6.72 3.37
C SER A 160 6.35 -6.28 1.94
N PHE A 161 7.15 -6.73 0.97
CA PHE A 161 6.96 -6.42 -0.44
C PHE A 161 5.63 -6.97 -0.97
N GLU A 162 5.31 -8.25 -0.70
CA GLU A 162 4.05 -8.85 -1.14
C GLU A 162 2.83 -8.16 -0.53
N ARG A 163 2.91 -7.78 0.76
CA ARG A 163 1.84 -6.99 1.41
C ARG A 163 1.67 -5.63 0.73
N LEU A 164 2.76 -4.93 0.45
CA LEU A 164 2.71 -3.64 -0.23
C LEU A 164 2.09 -3.76 -1.64
N LYS A 165 2.54 -4.72 -2.43
CA LYS A 165 2.00 -5.01 -3.77
C LYS A 165 0.51 -5.35 -3.72
N SER A 166 0.09 -6.15 -2.74
CA SER A 166 -1.33 -6.46 -2.50
C SER A 166 -2.13 -5.18 -2.20
N LYS A 167 -1.63 -4.29 -1.34
CA LYS A 167 -2.30 -3.00 -1.04
C LYS A 167 -2.37 -2.08 -2.26
N CYS A 168 -1.31 -1.96 -3.05
CA CYS A 168 -1.34 -1.21 -4.32
C CYS A 168 -2.39 -1.77 -5.29
N SER A 169 -2.48 -3.10 -5.41
CA SER A 169 -3.49 -3.75 -6.24
C SER A 169 -4.92 -3.48 -5.74
N LEU A 170 -5.14 -3.47 -4.43
CA LEU A 170 -6.43 -3.10 -3.83
C LEU A 170 -6.80 -1.65 -4.13
N ILE A 171 -5.85 -0.71 -4.01
CA ILE A 171 -6.07 0.71 -4.38
C ILE A 171 -6.49 0.82 -5.85
N ALA A 172 -5.80 0.11 -6.74
CA ALA A 172 -6.13 0.10 -8.17
C ALA A 172 -7.54 -0.44 -8.45
N SER A 173 -7.91 -1.55 -7.81
CA SER A 173 -9.24 -2.15 -7.91
C SER A 173 -10.34 -1.23 -7.40
N GLU A 174 -10.12 -0.50 -6.28
CA GLU A 174 -11.10 0.45 -5.77
C GLU A 174 -11.29 1.63 -6.74
N ALA A 175 -10.21 2.20 -7.28
CA ALA A 175 -10.31 3.25 -8.28
C ALA A 175 -11.07 2.78 -9.53
N LEU A 176 -10.80 1.56 -10.01
CA LEU A 176 -11.52 0.96 -11.14
C LEU A 176 -13.01 0.82 -10.84
N LYS A 177 -13.37 0.35 -9.64
CA LYS A 177 -14.76 0.24 -9.19
C LYS A 177 -15.48 1.58 -9.24
N HIS A 178 -14.86 2.66 -8.76
CA HIS A 178 -15.45 4.01 -8.82
C HIS A 178 -15.67 4.50 -10.26
N VAL A 179 -14.69 4.31 -11.15
CA VAL A 179 -14.80 4.72 -12.56
C VAL A 179 -15.83 3.89 -13.31
N LYS A 180 -15.85 2.56 -13.10
CA LYS A 180 -16.82 1.66 -13.72
C LYS A 180 -18.25 2.03 -13.33
N LYS A 181 -18.51 2.23 -12.03
CA LYS A 181 -19.82 2.66 -11.52
C LYS A 181 -20.27 3.99 -12.15
N TYR A 182 -19.34 4.91 -12.40
CA TYR A 182 -19.66 6.19 -13.05
C TYR A 182 -20.13 6.02 -14.50
N PHE A 183 -19.47 5.16 -15.28
CA PHE A 183 -19.84 4.88 -16.67
C PHE A 183 -21.04 3.93 -16.82
N GLU A 184 -21.41 3.19 -15.77
CA GLU A 184 -22.66 2.40 -15.71
C GLU A 184 -23.91 3.27 -15.49
N GLY A 185 -23.76 4.56 -15.19
CA GLY A 185 -24.88 5.47 -14.96
C GLY A 185 -25.70 5.76 -16.23
N ASP A 186 -26.97 6.13 -16.06
CA ASP A 186 -27.95 6.35 -17.14
C ASP A 186 -27.47 7.30 -18.25
N ARG A 187 -26.60 8.26 -17.92
CA ARG A 187 -26.02 9.20 -18.87
C ARG A 187 -25.23 8.52 -20.00
N PHE A 188 -24.56 7.41 -19.70
CA PHE A 188 -23.63 6.73 -20.60
C PHE A 188 -24.18 5.40 -21.13
N LYS A 189 -25.34 4.98 -20.64
CA LYS A 189 -26.00 3.74 -21.05
C LYS A 189 -26.23 3.73 -22.56
N ASP A 190 -25.70 2.70 -23.22
CA ASP A 190 -25.78 2.50 -24.68
C ASP A 190 -25.17 3.64 -25.52
N ARG A 191 -24.23 4.42 -24.94
CA ARG A 191 -23.58 5.57 -25.60
C ARG A 191 -22.05 5.47 -25.58
N PRO A 192 -21.44 4.53 -26.32
CA PRO A 192 -19.99 4.33 -26.31
C PRO A 192 -19.19 5.55 -26.82
N GLU A 193 -19.70 6.29 -27.80
CA GLU A 193 -19.01 7.51 -28.29
C GLU A 193 -18.99 8.62 -27.23
N ASP A 194 -20.06 8.78 -26.43
CA ASP A 194 -20.08 9.73 -25.32
C ASP A 194 -19.06 9.34 -24.25
N ILE A 195 -18.93 8.04 -23.94
CA ILE A 195 -17.90 7.52 -23.02
C ILE A 195 -16.51 7.86 -23.55
N LYS A 196 -16.21 7.55 -24.82
CA LYS A 196 -14.91 7.81 -25.44
C LYS A 196 -14.53 9.28 -25.38
N ASN A 197 -15.44 10.17 -25.79
CA ASN A 197 -15.23 11.62 -25.75
C ASN A 197 -15.03 12.10 -24.30
N HIS A 198 -15.81 11.54 -23.36
CA HIS A 198 -15.69 11.88 -21.95
C HIS A 198 -14.37 11.42 -21.34
N VAL A 199 -13.91 10.20 -21.64
CA VAL A 199 -12.62 9.65 -21.17
C VAL A 199 -11.46 10.51 -21.67
N TRP A 200 -11.48 10.88 -22.95
CA TRP A 200 -10.43 11.71 -23.53
C TRP A 200 -10.32 13.06 -22.81
N TRP A 201 -11.47 13.71 -22.55
CA TRP A 201 -11.51 14.94 -21.76
C TRP A 201 -11.15 14.72 -20.29
N ALA A 202 -11.64 13.66 -19.64
CA ALA A 202 -11.42 13.39 -18.23
C ALA A 202 -9.94 13.15 -17.92
N LEU A 203 -9.20 12.51 -18.83
CA LEU A 203 -7.76 12.25 -18.73
C LEU A 203 -6.88 13.47 -19.05
N HIS A 204 -7.46 14.58 -19.52
CA HIS A 204 -6.73 15.83 -19.68
C HIS A 204 -6.19 16.32 -18.31
N PRO A 205 -5.05 17.02 -18.24
CA PRO A 205 -4.51 17.54 -16.96
C PRO A 205 -5.50 18.36 -16.11
N ASN A 206 -6.47 19.00 -16.77
CA ASN A 206 -7.54 19.80 -16.15
C ASN A 206 -8.91 19.11 -16.18
N GLY A 207 -8.93 17.81 -16.50
CA GLY A 207 -10.13 17.00 -16.66
C GLY A 207 -10.66 16.46 -15.34
N LEU A 208 -11.86 15.89 -15.42
CA LEU A 208 -12.63 15.37 -14.28
C LEU A 208 -11.93 14.22 -13.54
N ALA A 209 -11.01 13.49 -14.18
CA ALA A 209 -10.28 12.42 -13.48
C ALA A 209 -9.45 12.98 -12.31
N TYR A 210 -8.96 14.22 -12.44
CA TYR A 210 -8.00 14.80 -11.50
C TYR A 210 -8.53 16.05 -10.79
N GLN A 211 -9.49 16.77 -11.37
CA GLN A 211 -9.99 18.03 -10.81
C GLN A 211 -11.35 17.85 -10.14
N ALA A 212 -11.56 18.52 -8.99
CA ALA A 212 -12.89 18.67 -8.40
C ALA A 212 -13.81 19.51 -9.30
N PHE A 213 -13.26 20.57 -9.89
CA PHE A 213 -13.96 21.49 -10.79
C PHE A 213 -13.25 21.48 -12.14
N PRO A 214 -13.59 20.52 -13.02
CA PRO A 214 -12.88 20.37 -14.27
C PRO A 214 -13.11 21.60 -15.16
N THR A 215 -12.06 21.99 -15.87
CA THR A 215 -12.08 23.18 -16.71
C THR A 215 -12.38 22.79 -18.17
N PRO A 216 -13.20 23.55 -18.92
CA PRO A 216 -13.38 23.32 -20.34
C PRO A 216 -12.04 23.33 -21.10
N ILE A 217 -11.94 22.54 -22.18
CA ILE A 217 -10.69 22.33 -22.95
C ILE A 217 -10.06 23.65 -23.40
N ASN A 218 -10.89 24.64 -23.76
CA ASN A 218 -10.46 25.91 -24.35
C ASN A 218 -10.38 27.07 -23.34
N CYS A 219 -10.35 26.79 -22.03
CA CYS A 219 -10.22 27.87 -21.05
C CYS A 219 -8.76 28.33 -20.93
N PRO A 220 -8.44 29.62 -21.14
CA PRO A 220 -7.08 30.13 -21.05
C PRO A 220 -6.55 30.19 -19.61
N PHE A 221 -7.43 30.04 -18.61
CA PHE A 221 -7.07 30.14 -17.20
C PHE A 221 -6.81 28.76 -16.61
N ASN A 222 -5.56 28.51 -16.22
CA ASN A 222 -5.22 27.33 -15.44
C ASN A 222 -5.72 27.52 -13.99
N ARG A 223 -6.88 26.94 -13.68
CA ARG A 223 -7.40 26.94 -12.32
C ARG A 223 -6.64 25.90 -11.50
N LYS A 224 -5.82 26.38 -10.56
CA LYS A 224 -5.15 25.52 -9.56
C LYS A 224 -6.13 24.90 -8.55
N LYS A 225 -7.29 25.53 -8.34
CA LYS A 225 -8.29 25.10 -7.34
C LYS A 225 -8.88 23.74 -7.67
N GLY A 226 -8.90 22.86 -6.68
CA GLY A 226 -9.51 21.52 -6.81
C GLY A 226 -8.62 20.47 -7.47
N ARG A 227 -7.33 20.77 -7.71
CA ARG A 227 -6.38 19.82 -8.28
C ARG A 227 -6.19 18.63 -7.34
N TYR A 228 -6.31 17.43 -7.88
CA TYR A 228 -6.26 16.13 -7.17
C TYR A 228 -7.35 15.93 -6.12
N GLN A 229 -8.45 16.67 -6.24
CA GLN A 229 -9.62 16.58 -5.35
C GLN A 229 -10.84 16.00 -6.09
N SER A 230 -10.63 15.24 -7.16
CA SER A 230 -11.75 14.66 -7.92
C SER A 230 -12.53 13.63 -7.08
N ASN A 231 -13.79 13.43 -7.46
CA ASN A 231 -14.66 12.41 -6.87
C ASN A 231 -14.17 10.96 -7.10
N PHE A 232 -13.12 10.77 -7.92
CA PHE A 232 -12.47 9.47 -8.15
C PHE A 232 -11.22 9.28 -7.28
N ILE A 233 -10.63 10.36 -6.77
CA ILE A 233 -9.41 10.34 -5.96
C ILE A 233 -9.75 10.38 -4.48
N VAL A 234 -10.53 11.37 -4.04
CA VAL A 234 -10.78 11.65 -2.62
C VAL A 234 -11.32 10.43 -1.86
N PRO A 235 -12.34 9.70 -2.38
CA PRO A 235 -12.85 8.52 -1.67
C PRO A 235 -11.79 7.42 -1.51
N VAL A 236 -10.96 7.21 -2.53
CA VAL A 236 -9.91 6.19 -2.53
C VAL A 236 -8.81 6.57 -1.54
N VAL A 237 -8.29 7.80 -1.61
CA VAL A 237 -7.27 8.28 -0.66
C VAL A 237 -7.80 8.19 0.77
N LYS A 238 -9.02 8.69 1.03
CA LYS A 238 -9.62 8.67 2.36
C LYS A 238 -9.75 7.25 2.92
N LYS A 239 -10.09 6.27 2.08
CA LYS A 239 -10.16 4.86 2.50
C LYS A 239 -8.78 4.33 2.87
N TYR A 240 -7.78 4.57 2.03
CA TYR A 240 -6.47 3.90 2.14
C TYR A 240 -5.45 4.61 3.02
N ILE A 241 -5.62 5.91 3.31
CA ILE A 241 -4.77 6.63 4.27
C ILE A 241 -4.86 6.00 5.67
N THR A 242 -5.99 5.37 5.99
CA THR A 242 -6.20 4.63 7.25
C THR A 242 -5.27 3.42 7.40
N LEU A 243 -4.64 2.93 6.32
CA LEU A 243 -3.67 1.83 6.41
C LEU A 243 -2.40 2.21 7.18
N ALA A 244 -2.12 3.50 7.31
CA ALA A 244 -1.02 4.01 8.14
C ALA A 244 -1.46 4.29 9.58
N LYS A 245 -2.74 4.13 9.92
CA LYS A 245 -3.25 4.34 11.28
C LYS A 245 -2.62 3.30 12.22
N GLY A 246 -2.06 3.77 13.33
CA GLY A 246 -1.32 2.93 14.27
C GLY A 246 0.18 2.78 13.93
N SER A 247 0.69 3.56 12.97
CA SER A 247 2.14 3.67 12.78
C SER A 247 2.82 4.18 14.05
N ALA A 248 4.00 3.61 14.36
CA ALA A 248 4.88 4.09 15.42
C ALA A 248 5.75 5.28 14.99
N ILE A 249 5.68 5.69 13.72
CA ILE A 249 6.49 6.78 13.17
C ILE A 249 5.73 8.10 13.36
N LEU A 250 6.45 9.11 13.83
CA LEU A 250 5.97 10.47 14.05
C LEU A 250 6.78 11.47 13.20
N PRO A 251 6.22 12.65 12.86
CA PRO A 251 4.82 13.04 13.05
C PRO A 251 3.84 12.23 12.19
N GLN A 252 2.53 12.28 12.49
CA GLN A 252 1.52 11.61 11.68
C GLN A 252 1.41 12.22 10.27
N LEU A 253 0.69 11.53 9.36
CA LEU A 253 0.45 12.03 8.01
C LEU A 253 -0.29 13.37 8.07
N GLY A 254 0.18 14.34 7.28
CA GLY A 254 -0.34 15.70 7.34
C GLY A 254 0.56 16.68 6.59
N ALA A 255 0.49 17.96 6.94
CA ALA A 255 1.27 19.01 6.28
C ALA A 255 2.79 18.80 6.39
N GLU A 256 3.26 18.25 7.52
CA GLU A 256 4.69 17.94 7.73
C GLU A 256 5.12 16.68 6.95
N ASN A 257 4.20 15.73 6.80
CA ASN A 257 4.42 14.43 6.19
C ASN A 257 3.37 14.16 5.11
N LEU A 258 3.54 14.85 3.99
CA LEU A 258 2.63 14.79 2.86
C LEU A 258 2.57 13.37 2.28
N PRO A 259 1.38 12.79 2.05
CA PRO A 259 1.20 11.43 1.55
C PRO A 259 1.43 11.32 0.03
N ILE A 260 2.57 11.82 -0.45
CA ILE A 260 2.93 11.91 -1.87
C ILE A 260 2.87 10.54 -2.55
N GLY A 261 3.46 9.52 -1.94
CA GLY A 261 3.47 8.14 -2.44
C GLY A 261 2.06 7.57 -2.61
N LEU A 262 1.16 7.81 -1.64
CA LEU A 262 -0.24 7.39 -1.74
C LEU A 262 -0.94 8.07 -2.92
N TYR A 263 -0.80 9.39 -3.04
CA TYR A 263 -1.41 10.14 -4.14
C TYR A 263 -0.88 9.69 -5.51
N ILE A 264 0.41 9.39 -5.64
CA ILE A 264 0.97 8.82 -6.87
C ILE A 264 0.24 7.53 -7.24
N VAL A 265 0.12 6.57 -6.31
CA VAL A 265 -0.56 5.28 -6.58
C VAL A 265 -2.01 5.51 -7.00
N VAL A 266 -2.75 6.35 -6.28
CA VAL A 266 -4.17 6.63 -6.57
C VAL A 266 -4.33 7.33 -7.93
N LEU A 267 -3.51 8.33 -8.26
CA LEU A 267 -3.59 9.05 -9.54
C LEU A 267 -3.31 8.12 -10.72
N VAL A 268 -2.30 7.27 -10.60
CA VAL A 268 -1.96 6.25 -11.60
C VAL A 268 -3.11 5.25 -11.74
N ALA A 269 -3.66 4.76 -10.63
CA ALA A 269 -4.81 3.87 -10.61
C ALA A 269 -6.04 4.49 -11.30
N VAL A 270 -6.38 5.74 -11.00
CA VAL A 270 -7.49 6.47 -11.63
C VAL A 270 -7.23 6.64 -13.13
N LYS A 271 -6.04 7.11 -13.54
CA LYS A 271 -5.65 7.22 -14.96
C LYS A 271 -5.83 5.88 -15.68
N HIS A 272 -5.39 4.80 -15.05
CA HIS A 272 -5.46 3.46 -15.60
C HIS A 272 -6.91 2.97 -15.73
N ALA A 273 -7.74 3.22 -14.71
CA ALA A 273 -9.15 2.92 -14.72
C ALA A 273 -9.89 3.64 -15.86
N PHE A 274 -9.65 4.94 -16.07
CA PHE A 274 -10.24 5.66 -17.21
C PHE A 274 -9.78 5.10 -18.56
N LYS A 275 -8.51 4.70 -18.70
CA LYS A 275 -7.99 4.09 -19.94
C LYS A 275 -8.69 2.79 -20.33
N THR A 276 -9.30 2.07 -19.38
CA THR A 276 -10.10 0.87 -19.70
C THR A 276 -11.32 1.16 -20.57
N PHE A 277 -11.76 2.43 -20.62
CA PHE A 277 -12.92 2.90 -21.38
C PHE A 277 -12.55 3.74 -22.61
N VAL A 278 -11.27 3.79 -22.99
CA VAL A 278 -10.80 4.67 -24.10
C VAL A 278 -11.46 4.37 -25.45
N LYS A 279 -11.95 3.15 -25.65
CA LYS A 279 -12.68 2.74 -26.87
C LYS A 279 -14.20 2.94 -26.77
N GLY A 280 -14.69 3.56 -25.69
CA GLY A 280 -16.12 3.68 -25.41
C GLY A 280 -16.75 2.46 -24.75
N THR A 281 -16.04 1.33 -24.74
CA THR A 281 -16.43 0.10 -24.05
C THR A 281 -15.37 -0.31 -23.03
N TYR A 282 -15.78 -1.05 -22.01
CA TYR A 282 -14.87 -1.58 -20.99
C TYR A 282 -13.95 -2.64 -21.60
N LYS A 283 -12.65 -2.49 -21.36
CA LYS A 283 -11.63 -3.51 -21.60
C LYS A 283 -10.85 -3.72 -20.31
N ASP A 284 -10.62 -4.97 -19.93
CA ASP A 284 -9.85 -5.27 -18.73
C ASP A 284 -8.48 -4.56 -18.75
N PRO A 285 -8.13 -3.86 -17.65
CA PRO A 285 -6.85 -3.20 -17.54
C PRO A 285 -5.72 -4.24 -17.52
N PRO A 286 -4.53 -3.93 -18.06
CA PRO A 286 -3.36 -4.74 -17.77
C PRO A 286 -3.04 -4.73 -16.27
N GLN A 287 -2.19 -5.66 -15.84
CA GLN A 287 -1.82 -5.74 -14.43
C GLN A 287 -1.20 -4.42 -13.94
N PHE A 288 -1.58 -4.00 -12.73
CA PHE A 288 -1.00 -2.83 -12.06
C PHE A 288 0.42 -3.16 -11.58
N SER A 289 1.39 -3.08 -12.50
CA SER A 289 2.79 -3.40 -12.30
C SER A 289 3.69 -2.24 -12.72
N ASN A 290 4.97 -2.29 -12.33
CA ASN A 290 5.95 -1.26 -12.66
C ASN A 290 6.05 -1.06 -14.18
N GLU A 291 6.11 -2.14 -14.95
CA GLU A 291 6.27 -2.15 -16.41
C GLU A 291 5.17 -1.33 -17.11
N ASN A 292 3.94 -1.44 -16.60
CA ASN A 292 2.77 -0.79 -17.19
C ASN A 292 2.53 0.63 -16.67
N THR A 293 3.12 1.00 -15.53
CA THR A 293 2.73 2.22 -14.79
C THR A 293 3.86 3.22 -14.57
N TRP A 294 5.13 2.83 -14.70
CA TRP A 294 6.29 3.64 -14.30
C TRP A 294 6.32 5.05 -14.90
N ARG A 295 5.95 5.20 -16.18
CA ARG A 295 5.89 6.52 -16.84
C ARG A 295 4.90 7.44 -16.14
N SER A 296 3.70 6.93 -15.89
CA SER A 296 2.66 7.71 -15.22
C SER A 296 3.01 8.01 -13.76
N ILE A 297 3.72 7.10 -13.09
CA ILE A 297 4.25 7.32 -11.74
C ILE A 297 5.20 8.52 -11.74
N ASN A 298 6.14 8.59 -12.67
CA ASN A 298 7.09 9.71 -12.76
C ASN A 298 6.38 11.02 -13.13
N ASP A 299 5.49 11.01 -14.12
CA ASP A 299 4.71 12.20 -14.51
C ASP A 299 3.95 12.79 -13.32
N PHE A 300 3.23 11.94 -12.55
CA PHE A 300 2.46 12.40 -11.41
C PHE A 300 3.35 12.77 -10.21
N ARG A 301 4.47 12.09 -10.02
CA ARG A 301 5.44 12.41 -8.98
C ARG A 301 5.98 13.83 -9.15
N GLU A 302 6.49 14.16 -10.34
CA GLU A 302 7.00 15.50 -10.64
C GLU A 302 5.91 16.55 -10.41
N SER A 303 4.72 16.26 -10.93
CA SER A 303 3.57 17.12 -10.81
C SER A 303 3.08 17.36 -9.37
N LEU A 304 3.18 16.36 -8.49
CA LEU A 304 2.86 16.48 -7.05
C LEU A 304 3.95 17.21 -6.27
N LEU A 305 5.23 17.00 -6.62
CA LEU A 305 6.36 17.70 -6.00
C LEU A 305 6.39 19.19 -6.34
N CYS A 306 5.76 19.60 -7.44
CA CYS A 306 5.60 21.01 -7.81
C CYS A 306 4.39 21.71 -7.14
N LEU A 307 3.61 21.02 -6.31
CA LEU A 307 2.53 21.67 -5.56
C LEU A 307 3.12 22.51 -4.42
N ASP A 308 2.64 23.74 -4.29
CA ASP A 308 2.89 24.57 -3.13
C ASP A 308 2.12 24.06 -1.90
N MET A 309 2.52 24.50 -0.71
CA MET A 309 1.90 24.06 0.54
C MET A 309 0.42 24.45 0.64
N GLU A 310 0.01 25.59 0.08
CA GLU A 310 -1.39 26.01 0.03
C GLU A 310 -2.25 25.01 -0.79
N CYS A 311 -1.73 24.53 -1.93
CA CYS A 311 -2.39 23.49 -2.71
C CYS A 311 -2.48 22.18 -1.91
N TRP A 312 -1.43 21.79 -1.19
CA TRP A 312 -1.46 20.60 -0.34
C TRP A 312 -2.47 20.72 0.79
N ASP A 313 -2.57 21.88 1.45
CA ASP A 313 -3.58 22.13 2.47
C ASP A 313 -4.99 21.98 1.91
N GLN A 314 -5.27 22.48 0.71
CA GLN A 314 -6.56 22.27 0.05
C GLN A 314 -6.82 20.78 -0.25
N VAL A 315 -5.80 20.06 -0.71
CA VAL A 315 -5.87 18.62 -0.99
C VAL A 315 -6.15 17.81 0.28
N LEU A 316 -5.47 18.13 1.38
CA LEU A 316 -5.66 17.48 2.67
C LEU A 316 -7.01 17.85 3.29
N HIS A 317 -7.42 19.12 3.19
CA HIS A 317 -8.72 19.59 3.66
C HIS A 317 -9.89 18.88 2.94
N ALA A 318 -9.73 18.54 1.66
CA ALA A 318 -10.74 17.80 0.89
C ALA A 318 -10.99 16.36 1.42
N LEU A 319 -10.06 15.79 2.20
CA LEU A 319 -10.27 14.49 2.86
C LEU A 319 -11.28 14.60 4.03
N GLY A 320 -11.56 15.82 4.48
CA GLY A 320 -12.40 16.15 5.63
C GLY A 320 -11.66 16.00 6.96
N PRO A 321 -12.34 16.26 8.10
CA PRO A 321 -11.81 15.89 9.41
C PRO A 321 -11.68 14.37 9.42
N SER A 322 -10.45 13.89 9.29
CA SER A 322 -10.14 12.48 9.38
C SER A 322 -9.47 12.25 10.72
N ASP A 323 -10.01 11.32 11.50
CA ASP A 323 -9.38 10.83 12.74
C ASP A 323 -7.94 10.33 12.52
N VAL A 324 -7.53 10.10 11.26
CA VAL A 324 -6.18 9.70 10.86
C VAL A 324 -5.22 10.89 10.77
N LEU A 325 -5.73 12.09 10.53
CA LEU A 325 -4.94 13.33 10.41
C LEU A 325 -4.95 14.14 11.72
N SER A 326 -5.89 13.87 12.62
CA SER A 326 -5.87 14.42 13.98
C SER A 326 -4.88 13.62 14.81
N ALA A 327 -3.78 14.26 15.21
CA ALA A 327 -2.89 13.72 16.24
C ALA A 327 -3.72 13.52 17.52
N ASP A 328 -4.09 12.28 17.80
CA ASP A 328 -4.60 11.91 19.11
C ASP A 328 -3.43 12.07 20.10
N PRO A 329 -3.48 13.07 21.00
CA PRO A 329 -2.37 13.34 21.93
C PRO A 329 -2.09 12.15 22.86
N ASP A 330 -3.02 11.22 23.03
CA ASP A 330 -2.88 10.08 23.95
C ASP A 330 -2.35 8.81 23.27
N ALA A 331 -2.26 8.78 21.93
CA ALA A 331 -1.82 7.58 21.19
C ALA A 331 -0.37 7.16 21.52
N GLY A 332 0.50 8.09 21.91
CA GLY A 332 1.89 7.83 22.26
C GLY A 332 2.08 6.97 23.53
N LEU A 333 1.10 6.94 24.44
CA LEU A 333 1.16 6.15 25.67
C LEU A 333 0.64 4.71 25.46
N SER A 334 -0.12 4.45 24.39
CA SER A 334 -0.79 3.16 24.17
C SER A 334 0.12 2.09 23.55
N THR A 335 1.21 2.44 22.86
CA THR A 335 2.18 1.45 22.35
C THR A 335 2.97 0.83 23.50
N LEU A 336 3.35 1.62 24.51
CA LEU A 336 3.96 1.14 25.74
C LEU A 336 3.04 0.20 26.55
N SER A 337 1.72 0.41 26.52
CA SER A 337 0.77 -0.50 27.18
C SER A 337 0.61 -1.83 26.44
N ALA A 338 0.64 -1.82 25.10
CA ALA A 338 0.59 -3.03 24.29
C ALA A 338 1.79 -3.95 24.55
N TYR A 339 2.99 -3.40 24.75
CA TYR A 339 4.19 -4.17 25.14
C TYR A 339 4.12 -4.74 26.57
N ARG A 340 3.41 -4.07 27.49
CA ARG A 340 3.26 -4.57 28.87
C ARG A 340 2.39 -5.83 28.95
N GLY A 341 1.38 -5.96 28.07
CA GLY A 341 0.52 -7.14 28.02
C GLY A 341 1.27 -8.42 27.62
N ASP A 342 2.15 -8.32 26.62
CA ASP A 342 2.88 -9.48 26.10
C ASP A 342 4.04 -9.92 27.01
N LEU A 343 4.66 -8.99 27.74
CA LEU A 343 5.71 -9.31 28.72
C LEU A 343 5.17 -9.95 30.01
N CYS A 344 3.88 -9.78 30.35
CA CYS A 344 3.30 -10.35 31.56
C CYS A 344 2.78 -11.80 31.41
N ASN A 345 2.73 -12.34 30.18
CA ASN A 345 2.19 -13.68 29.93
C ASN A 345 3.23 -14.81 29.93
N THR A 346 4.51 -14.52 30.14
CA THR A 346 5.48 -15.55 30.49
C THR A 346 5.35 -15.87 31.97
N ALA A 347 4.43 -16.77 32.29
CA ALA A 347 4.26 -17.35 33.61
C ALA A 347 5.61 -17.83 34.16
N THR A 348 6.22 -17.03 35.02
CA THR A 348 7.21 -17.51 35.97
C THR A 348 6.43 -18.41 36.94
N PRO A 349 6.78 -19.69 37.10
CA PRO A 349 6.18 -20.51 38.13
C PRO A 349 6.55 -19.88 39.47
N LEU A 350 5.56 -19.29 40.15
CA LEU A 350 5.70 -18.81 41.51
C LEU A 350 6.23 -19.96 42.36
N CYS A 351 7.44 -19.77 42.87
CA CYS A 351 8.09 -20.65 43.82
C CYS A 351 7.13 -20.89 44.99
N SER A 352 6.74 -22.15 45.20
CA SER A 352 5.93 -22.55 46.33
C SER A 352 6.66 -22.20 47.62
N SER A 353 6.04 -21.34 48.43
CA SER A 353 6.52 -21.05 49.78
C SER A 353 6.40 -22.32 50.62
N GLN A 354 7.54 -22.91 51.00
CA GLN A 354 7.58 -23.91 52.07
C GLN A 354 7.18 -23.22 53.38
N VAL A 355 6.03 -23.62 53.89
CA VAL A 355 5.57 -23.30 55.24
C VAL A 355 6.44 -24.09 56.22
N TRP A 356 7.24 -23.39 57.01
CA TRP A 356 7.88 -23.97 58.19
C TRP A 356 6.82 -24.16 59.28
N VAL A 357 6.54 -25.42 59.63
CA VAL A 357 5.81 -25.77 60.85
C VAL A 357 6.80 -25.74 62.01
N LEU A 358 6.64 -24.76 62.90
CA LEU A 358 7.30 -24.74 64.20
C LEU A 358 6.54 -25.66 65.16
N ASN A 359 7.24 -26.68 65.66
CA ASN A 359 6.86 -27.44 66.84
C ASN A 359 6.93 -26.56 68.09
N GLY A 360 5.93 -26.69 68.97
CA GLY A 360 6.03 -26.23 70.35
C GLY A 360 4.72 -26.35 71.12
N GLY A 361 4.64 -27.34 72.02
CA GLY A 361 3.81 -27.26 73.24
C GLY A 361 2.88 -28.44 73.54
N LEU A 362 3.40 -29.50 74.17
CA LEU A 362 3.21 -29.76 75.62
C LEU A 362 4.20 -30.83 76.10
#